data_AF-A0A0B7ACH4-F1
#
_entry.id   AF-A0A0B7ACH4-F1
#
_cell.length_a   1.000
_cell.length_b   1.000
_cell.length_c   1.000
_cell.angle_alpha   90.00
_cell.angle_beta   90.00
_cell.angle_gamma   90.00
#
_symmetry.space_group_name_H-M   'P 1'
#
loop_
_entity.id
_entity.type
_entity.pdbx_description
1 polymer ?
#
loop_
_entity_poly.entity_id
_entity_poly.type
_entity_poly.pdbx_seq_one_letter_code
_entity_poly.pdbx_strand_id
1 'polypeptide(L)'
;ALPILITTTRSHADWIVTEAVNSCEPTDIIKVGGAGHKVLLLIEGKVHAYVFASKGCKKWDTCAPEAVLHAIGGHLTDLMGKPILYHEKVPRKNAGGVLATLQNHQWYVDKIPQNIKSNFSSDSPSEAMVRLRQQAKVAACSVPCGDSSNKEGSSVDPPVW
;
A
#
# COMPACT_ATOMS: atom_id res chain seq x y z
N ALA A 1 24.79 3.93 6.36
CA ALA A 1 23.34 3.95 6.09
C ALA A 1 22.61 3.50 7.35
N LEU A 2 21.43 4.05 7.65
CA LEU A 2 20.58 3.53 8.72
C LEU A 2 20.05 2.14 8.32
N PRO A 3 19.83 1.22 9.27
CA PRO A 3 19.41 -0.14 8.96
C PRO A 3 18.02 -0.16 8.31
N ILE A 4 17.81 -1.00 7.30
CA ILE A 4 16.51 -1.22 6.67
C ILE A 4 15.98 -2.58 7.14
N LEU A 5 14.90 -2.59 7.92
CA LEU A 5 14.25 -3.80 8.41
C LEU A 5 12.99 -4.03 7.59
N ILE A 6 12.88 -5.19 6.94
CA ILE A 6 11.71 -5.52 6.13
C ILE A 6 11.01 -6.73 6.73
N THR A 7 9.69 -6.65 6.89
CA THR A 7 8.89 -7.83 7.20
C THR A 7 8.27 -8.43 5.94
N THR A 8 8.18 -9.76 5.91
CA THR A 8 7.48 -10.49 4.86
C THR A 8 6.85 -11.78 5.39
N THR A 9 6.24 -12.55 4.50
CA THR A 9 5.58 -13.82 4.82
C THR A 9 6.52 -14.85 5.47
N ARG A 10 6.00 -15.59 6.46
CA ARG A 10 6.69 -16.73 7.05
C ARG A 10 6.62 -18.00 6.21
N SER A 11 5.49 -18.26 5.58
CA SER A 11 5.15 -19.60 5.06
C SER A 11 4.77 -19.63 3.58
N HIS A 12 4.80 -18.48 2.90
CA HIS A 12 4.43 -18.36 1.48
C HIS A 12 5.50 -17.60 0.68
N ALA A 13 6.77 -17.91 0.94
CA ALA A 13 7.88 -17.30 0.23
C ALA A 13 8.20 -18.11 -1.04
N ASP A 14 8.33 -17.40 -2.15
CA ASP A 14 8.90 -17.90 -3.40
C ASP A 14 10.05 -16.99 -3.83
N TRP A 15 10.64 -17.27 -5.00
CA TRP A 15 11.75 -16.48 -5.52
C TRP A 15 11.33 -15.04 -5.84
N ILE A 16 10.07 -14.79 -6.25
CA ILE A 16 9.56 -13.45 -6.56
C ILE A 16 9.47 -12.61 -5.29
N VAL A 17 8.95 -13.18 -4.21
CA VAL A 17 8.92 -12.52 -2.88
C VAL A 17 10.32 -12.21 -2.40
N THR A 18 11.24 -13.17 -2.53
CA THR A 18 12.62 -13.02 -2.06
C THR A 18 13.36 -11.94 -2.85
N GLU A 19 13.23 -11.93 -4.17
CA GLU A 19 13.85 -10.93 -5.03
C GLU A 19 13.29 -9.53 -4.79
N ALA A 20 11.97 -9.39 -4.64
CA ALA A 20 11.35 -8.12 -4.31
C ALA A 20 11.88 -7.55 -2.98
N VAL A 21 11.99 -8.39 -1.94
CA VAL A 21 12.53 -7.98 -0.64
C VAL A 21 14.01 -7.59 -0.77
N ASN A 22 14.83 -8.41 -1.43
CA ASN A 22 16.26 -8.17 -1.57
C ASN A 22 16.59 -6.93 -2.41
N SER A 23 15.73 -6.58 -3.38
CA SER A 23 15.89 -5.36 -4.19
C SER A 23 15.84 -4.07 -3.37
N CYS A 24 15.24 -4.11 -2.18
CA CYS A 24 15.19 -3.01 -1.23
C CYS A 24 16.42 -2.96 -0.29
N GLU A 25 17.42 -3.81 -0.52
CA GLU A 25 18.68 -3.87 0.24
C GLU A 25 18.48 -3.90 1.77
N PRO A 26 17.64 -4.81 2.30
CA PRO A 26 17.40 -4.88 3.73
C PRO A 26 18.66 -5.28 4.50
N THR A 27 18.84 -4.66 5.66
CA THR A 27 19.81 -5.11 6.66
C THR A 27 19.35 -6.39 7.35
N ASP A 28 18.05 -6.54 7.58
CA ASP A 28 17.46 -7.76 8.13
C ASP A 28 16.01 -7.98 7.62
N ILE A 29 15.59 -9.25 7.60
CA ILE A 29 14.30 -9.70 7.08
C ILE A 29 13.54 -10.47 8.16
N ILE A 30 12.45 -9.87 8.67
CA ILE A 30 11.60 -10.46 9.71
C ILE A 30 10.43 -11.23 9.07
N LYS A 31 10.48 -12.56 9.12
CA LYS A 31 9.45 -13.44 8.54
C LYS A 31 8.35 -13.80 9.54
N VAL A 32 7.15 -13.24 9.38
CA VAL A 32 6.01 -13.49 10.29
C VAL A 32 4.69 -13.78 9.55
N GLY A 33 3.78 -14.46 10.24
CA GLY A 33 2.42 -14.73 9.76
C GLY A 33 1.47 -13.54 9.97
N GLY A 34 0.37 -13.49 9.21
CA GLY A 34 -0.69 -12.49 9.34
C GLY A 34 -0.38 -11.15 8.66
N ALA A 35 -1.26 -10.69 7.77
CA ALA A 35 -1.10 -9.39 7.11
C ALA A 35 -1.24 -8.23 8.10
N GLY A 36 -2.28 -8.25 8.93
CA GLY A 36 -2.49 -7.25 9.99
C GLY A 36 -1.34 -7.18 10.99
N HIS A 37 -0.76 -8.32 11.39
CA HIS A 37 0.41 -8.34 12.27
C HIS A 37 1.63 -7.64 11.64
N LYS A 38 1.87 -7.81 10.33
CA LYS A 38 2.97 -7.12 9.64
C LYS A 38 2.78 -5.61 9.56
N VAL A 39 1.54 -5.15 9.40
CA VAL A 39 1.22 -3.73 9.49
C VAL A 39 1.38 -3.21 10.93
N LEU A 40 1.01 -4.01 11.94
CA LEU A 40 1.24 -3.64 13.34
C LEU A 40 2.74 -3.47 13.65
N LEU A 41 3.61 -4.31 13.08
CA LEU A 41 5.07 -4.13 13.21
C LEU A 41 5.55 -2.79 12.63
N LEU A 42 4.92 -2.29 11.56
CA LEU A 42 5.21 -0.94 11.04
C LEU A 42 4.77 0.12 12.05
N ILE A 43 3.53 0.03 12.53
CA ILE A 43 2.94 0.98 13.49
C ILE A 43 3.78 1.05 14.78
N GLU A 44 4.30 -0.07 15.25
CA GLU A 44 5.16 -0.16 16.45
C GLU A 44 6.62 0.24 16.20
N GLY A 45 6.99 0.60 14.96
CA GLY A 45 8.36 0.99 14.60
C GLY A 45 9.37 -0.17 14.64
N LYS A 46 8.90 -1.42 14.60
CA LYS A 46 9.76 -2.63 14.62
C LYS A 46 10.35 -2.96 13.25
N VAL A 47 9.71 -2.50 12.17
CA VAL A 47 10.17 -2.64 10.80
C VAL A 47 9.92 -1.36 10.00
N HIS A 48 10.63 -1.18 8.90
CA HIS A 48 10.52 0.00 8.03
C HIS A 48 9.61 -0.24 6.82
N ALA A 49 9.53 -1.47 6.34
CA ALA A 49 8.62 -1.85 5.25
C ALA A 49 8.03 -3.25 5.43
N TYR A 50 6.81 -3.42 4.92
CA TYR A 50 6.19 -4.70 4.65
C TYR A 50 6.15 -4.91 3.14
N VAL A 51 6.91 -5.89 2.64
CA VAL A 51 6.96 -6.23 1.20
C VAL A 51 6.44 -7.64 0.98
N PHE A 52 5.41 -7.78 0.13
CA PHE A 52 4.83 -9.06 -0.24
C PHE A 52 4.47 -9.11 -1.72
N ALA A 53 5.44 -9.54 -2.52
CA ALA A 53 5.25 -9.76 -3.94
C ALA A 53 4.58 -11.12 -4.21
N SER A 54 3.31 -11.26 -3.81
CA SER A 54 2.52 -12.47 -4.05
C SER A 54 1.03 -12.15 -4.11
N LYS A 55 0.27 -12.95 -4.86
CA LYS A 55 -1.18 -12.81 -5.07
C LYS A 55 -2.02 -13.50 -3.97
N GLY A 56 -1.39 -13.86 -2.86
CA GLY A 56 -2.02 -14.65 -1.78
C GLY A 56 -3.00 -13.86 -0.91
N CYS A 57 -2.71 -12.58 -0.67
CA CYS A 57 -3.54 -11.69 0.14
C CYS A 57 -4.84 -11.32 -0.59
N LYS A 58 -5.88 -11.06 0.19
CA LYS A 58 -7.19 -10.62 -0.27
C LYS A 58 -7.56 -9.29 0.35
N LYS A 59 -8.64 -8.69 -0.14
CA LYS A 59 -9.11 -7.38 0.31
C LYS A 59 -9.32 -7.32 1.83
N TRP A 60 -9.89 -8.36 2.44
CA TRP A 60 -10.07 -8.42 3.90
C TRP A 60 -8.78 -8.51 4.71
N ASP A 61 -7.66 -8.96 4.11
CA ASP A 61 -6.37 -9.01 4.81
C ASP A 61 -5.71 -7.62 4.92
N THR A 62 -6.15 -6.66 4.09
CA THR A 62 -5.49 -5.35 3.93
C THR A 62 -6.38 -4.17 4.30
N CYS A 63 -7.70 -4.26 4.13
CA CYS A 63 -8.63 -3.15 4.36
C CYS A 63 -8.51 -2.52 5.76
N ALA A 64 -8.70 -3.31 6.82
CA ALA A 64 -8.63 -2.78 8.18
C ALA A 64 -7.21 -2.32 8.58
N PRO A 65 -6.14 -3.10 8.30
CA PRO A 65 -4.77 -2.64 8.58
C PRO A 65 -4.36 -1.38 7.82
N GLU A 66 -4.74 -1.24 6.56
CA GLU A 66 -4.47 -0.05 5.73
C GLU A 66 -5.11 1.19 6.35
N ALA A 67 -6.38 1.12 6.75
CA ALA A 67 -7.08 2.25 7.36
C ALA A 67 -6.36 2.77 8.62
N VAL A 68 -5.89 1.86 9.48
CA VAL A 68 -5.13 2.23 10.68
C VAL A 68 -3.75 2.81 10.32
N LEU A 69 -3.07 2.22 9.34
CA LEU A 69 -1.77 2.71 8.89
C LEU A 69 -1.87 4.12 8.26
N HIS A 70 -2.91 4.36 7.46
CA HIS A 70 -3.18 5.67 6.85
C HIS A 70 -3.51 6.73 7.90
N ALA A 71 -4.23 6.38 8.97
CA ALA A 71 -4.57 7.30 10.06
C ALA A 71 -3.33 7.90 10.76
N ILE A 72 -2.17 7.26 10.64
CA ILE A 72 -0.89 7.74 11.18
C ILE A 72 0.09 8.19 10.08
N GLY A 73 -0.39 8.43 8.86
CA GLY A 73 0.41 8.95 7.73
C GLY A 73 1.20 7.90 6.96
N GLY A 74 1.05 6.62 7.26
CA GLY A 74 1.62 5.54 6.48
C GLY A 74 0.86 5.28 5.18
N HIS A 75 1.39 4.38 4.36
CA HIS A 75 0.85 4.03 3.05
C HIS A 75 0.80 2.51 2.90
N LEU A 76 -0.29 1.98 2.32
CA LEU A 76 -0.40 0.60 1.86
C LEU A 76 -0.91 0.58 0.41
N THR A 77 -0.12 -0.01 -0.49
CA THR A 77 -0.40 -0.06 -1.93
C THR A 77 -0.10 -1.45 -2.49
N ASP A 78 -0.30 -1.60 -3.79
CA ASP A 78 0.35 -2.67 -4.54
C ASP A 78 1.85 -2.39 -4.80
N LEU A 79 2.56 -3.34 -5.45
CA LEU A 79 4.00 -3.19 -5.75
C LEU A 79 4.31 -2.08 -6.78
N MET A 80 3.30 -1.57 -7.47
CA MET A 80 3.41 -0.48 -8.43
C MET A 80 3.11 0.89 -7.80
N GLY A 81 2.87 0.94 -6.48
CA GLY A 81 2.50 2.15 -5.77
C GLY A 81 1.06 2.60 -5.99
N LYS A 82 0.19 1.75 -6.57
CA LYS A 82 -1.22 2.08 -6.77
C LYS A 82 -2.06 1.65 -5.57
N PRO A 83 -3.11 2.42 -5.23
CA PRO A 83 -3.98 2.10 -4.10
C PRO A 83 -4.70 0.77 -4.31
N ILE A 84 -4.91 0.02 -3.24
CA ILE A 84 -5.78 -1.15 -3.24
C ILE A 84 -7.23 -0.67 -3.18
N LEU A 85 -8.11 -1.23 -4.02
CA LEU A 85 -9.51 -0.82 -4.07
C LEU A 85 -10.40 -1.81 -3.32
N TYR A 86 -11.43 -1.32 -2.64
CA TYR A 86 -12.27 -2.12 -1.73
C TYR A 86 -13.76 -2.16 -2.11
N HIS A 87 -14.15 -1.63 -3.26
CA HIS A 87 -15.55 -1.62 -3.70
C HIS A 87 -16.06 -3.02 -4.08
N GLU A 88 -17.37 -3.22 -4.03
CA GLU A 88 -18.03 -4.52 -4.25
C GLU A 88 -17.56 -5.28 -5.52
N LYS A 89 -17.40 -4.55 -6.64
CA LYS A 89 -17.05 -5.12 -7.95
C LYS A 89 -15.56 -5.44 -8.16
N VAL A 90 -14.67 -5.07 -7.24
CA VAL A 90 -13.22 -5.33 -7.39
C VAL A 90 -12.93 -6.81 -7.16
N PRO A 91 -11.94 -7.42 -7.85
CA PRO A 91 -11.51 -8.77 -7.52
C PRO A 91 -11.10 -8.90 -6.05
N ARG A 92 -11.56 -9.96 -5.37
CA ARG A 92 -11.24 -10.20 -3.94
C ARG A 92 -9.75 -10.37 -3.65
N LYS A 93 -8.94 -10.76 -4.64
CA LYS A 93 -7.50 -10.99 -4.49
C LYS A 93 -6.72 -9.67 -4.66
N ASN A 94 -5.63 -9.53 -3.94
CA ASN A 94 -4.62 -8.48 -4.19
C ASN A 94 -3.67 -8.98 -5.27
N ALA A 95 -4.11 -8.90 -6.52
CA ALA A 95 -3.32 -9.34 -7.68
C ALA A 95 -2.07 -8.49 -7.92
N GLY A 96 -2.00 -7.30 -7.31
CA GLY A 96 -0.89 -6.37 -7.34
C GLY A 96 0.23 -6.65 -6.33
N GLY A 97 0.06 -7.62 -5.43
CA GLY A 97 0.90 -7.76 -4.24
C GLY A 97 0.53 -6.75 -3.15
N VAL A 98 1.37 -6.62 -2.12
CA VAL A 98 1.20 -5.65 -1.03
C VAL A 98 2.55 -5.03 -0.69
N LEU A 99 2.59 -3.70 -0.62
CA LEU A 99 3.69 -2.90 -0.11
C LEU A 99 3.12 -1.94 0.94
N ALA A 100 3.71 -1.91 2.14
CA ALA A 100 3.29 -0.95 3.16
C ALA A 100 4.49 -0.35 3.89
N THR A 101 4.44 0.94 4.17
CA THR A 101 5.50 1.68 4.88
C THR A 101 4.91 2.83 5.69
N LEU A 102 5.63 3.29 6.71
CA LEU A 102 5.32 4.55 7.39
C LEU A 102 5.91 5.77 6.68
N GLN A 103 7.09 5.63 6.10
CA GLN A 103 7.84 6.71 5.47
C GLN A 103 8.48 6.23 4.16
N ASN A 104 8.91 7.18 3.33
CA ASN A 104 9.68 6.91 2.10
C ASN A 104 9.04 5.89 1.16
N HIS A 105 7.71 5.85 1.08
CA HIS A 105 6.98 4.80 0.36
C HIS A 105 7.41 4.66 -1.11
N GLN A 106 7.55 5.80 -1.81
CA GLN A 106 7.96 5.83 -3.21
C GLN A 106 9.36 5.21 -3.43
N TRP A 107 10.28 5.35 -2.48
CA TRP A 107 11.61 4.75 -2.59
C TRP A 107 11.54 3.22 -2.68
N TYR A 108 10.67 2.60 -1.87
CA TYR A 108 10.46 1.15 -1.93
C TYR A 108 9.76 0.73 -3.21
N VAL A 109 8.79 1.52 -3.70
CA VAL A 109 8.15 1.29 -5.00
C VAL A 109 9.21 1.29 -6.09
N ASP A 110 10.11 2.27 -6.11
CA ASP A 110 11.13 2.42 -7.15
C ASP A 110 12.20 1.33 -7.10
N LYS A 111 12.53 0.83 -5.90
CA LYS A 111 13.46 -0.30 -5.72
C LYS A 111 12.94 -1.62 -6.25
N ILE A 112 11.62 -1.85 -6.28
CA ILE A 112 11.07 -3.09 -6.82
C ILE A 112 11.31 -3.15 -8.34
N PRO A 113 12.02 -4.18 -8.85
CA PRO A 113 12.39 -4.28 -10.26
C PRO A 113 11.19 -4.43 -11.19
N GLN A 114 11.34 -3.94 -12.43
CA GLN A 114 10.26 -4.01 -13.43
C GLN A 114 9.90 -5.45 -13.82
N ASN A 115 10.89 -6.36 -13.89
CA ASN A 115 10.65 -7.78 -14.15
C ASN A 115 9.86 -8.47 -13.02
N ILE A 116 9.86 -7.90 -11.81
CA ILE A 116 8.98 -8.36 -10.73
C ILE A 116 7.59 -7.77 -10.93
N LYS A 117 7.48 -6.44 -11.09
CA LYS A 117 6.20 -5.73 -11.30
C LYS A 117 5.37 -6.31 -12.44
N SER A 118 6.00 -6.74 -13.53
CA SER A 118 5.32 -7.33 -14.69
C SER A 118 4.55 -8.63 -14.40
N ASN A 119 4.79 -9.29 -13.26
CA ASN A 119 4.04 -10.48 -12.85
C ASN A 119 2.71 -10.15 -12.16
N PHE A 120 2.46 -8.87 -11.85
CA PHE A 120 1.35 -8.40 -11.03
C PHE A 120 0.44 -7.46 -11.83
N SER A 121 -0.77 -7.24 -11.30
CA SER A 121 -1.75 -6.38 -11.94
C SER A 121 -2.50 -5.59 -10.89
N SER A 122 -2.50 -4.27 -11.04
CA SER A 122 -3.22 -3.36 -10.16
C SER A 122 -4.73 -3.47 -10.33
N ASP A 123 -5.45 -3.08 -9.29
CA ASP A 123 -6.90 -2.91 -9.37
C ASP A 123 -7.24 -1.76 -10.37
N SER A 124 -8.40 -1.86 -11.01
CA SER A 124 -8.91 -0.83 -11.91
C SER A 124 -10.07 -0.09 -11.27
N PRO A 125 -10.06 1.25 -11.22
CA PRO A 125 -11.18 2.01 -10.67
C PRO A 125 -12.43 1.86 -11.53
N SER A 126 -13.59 1.86 -10.88
CA SER A 126 -14.89 1.98 -11.55
C SER A 126 -15.05 3.36 -12.18
N GLU A 127 -15.87 3.41 -13.23
CA GLU A 127 -16.21 4.65 -13.93
C GLU A 127 -16.72 5.76 -12.98
N ALA A 128 -17.51 5.37 -11.98
CA ALA A 128 -18.01 6.29 -10.96
C ALA A 128 -16.88 6.90 -10.12
N MET A 129 -15.89 6.10 -9.70
CA MET A 129 -14.73 6.61 -8.97
C MET A 129 -13.87 7.54 -9.83
N VAL A 130 -13.70 7.23 -11.12
CA VAL A 130 -12.97 8.10 -12.06
C VAL A 130 -13.65 9.46 -12.18
N ARG A 131 -14.98 9.48 -12.36
CA ARG A 131 -15.77 10.71 -12.45
C ARG A 131 -15.72 11.54 -11.17
N LEU A 132 -15.91 10.91 -10.01
CA LEU A 132 -15.81 11.59 -8.71
C LEU A 132 -14.44 12.23 -8.52
N ARG A 133 -13.37 11.53 -8.90
CA ARG A 133 -12.01 12.07 -8.83
C ARG A 133 -11.79 13.27 -9.75
N GLN A 134 -12.33 13.23 -10.97
CA GLN A 134 -12.26 14.37 -11.90
C GLN A 134 -13.00 15.59 -11.34
N GLN A 135 -14.19 15.39 -10.78
CA GLN A 135 -14.96 16.45 -10.13
C GLN A 135 -14.22 17.04 -8.93
N ALA A 136 -13.65 16.19 -8.06
CA ALA A 136 -12.86 16.64 -6.91
C ALA A 136 -11.63 17.46 -7.32
N LYS A 137 -10.93 17.08 -8.40
CA LYS A 137 -9.80 17.87 -8.94
C LYS A 137 -10.24 19.24 -9.46
N VAL A 138 -11.34 19.30 -10.21
CA VAL A 138 -11.89 20.57 -10.71
C VAL A 138 -12.32 21.47 -9.55
N ALA A 139 -12.95 20.90 -8.51
CA ALA A 139 -13.32 21.61 -7.30
C ALA A 139 -12.07 22.15 -6.57
N ALA A 140 -11.04 21.33 -6.36
CA ALA A 140 -9.79 21.77 -5.72
C ALA A 140 -9.08 22.90 -6.47
N CYS A 141 -9.11 22.90 -7.81
CA CYS A 141 -8.53 23.98 -8.63
C CYS A 141 -9.39 25.26 -8.68
N SER A 142 -10.67 25.20 -8.30
CA SER A 142 -11.60 26.35 -8.37
C SER A 142 -11.82 27.03 -7.01
N VAL A 143 -11.29 26.46 -5.93
CA VAL A 143 -11.32 27.06 -4.58
C VAL A 143 -10.10 27.98 -4.44
N PRO A 144 -10.28 29.29 -4.20
CA PRO A 144 -9.16 30.17 -3.82
C PRO A 144 -8.57 29.67 -2.51
N CYS A 145 -7.23 29.62 -2.39
CA CYS A 145 -6.54 29.31 -1.13
C CYS A 145 -7.09 30.20 0.00
N GLY A 146 -7.92 29.62 0.87
CA GLY A 146 -8.58 30.29 1.98
C GLY A 146 -8.87 29.27 3.07
N ASP A 147 -8.17 29.48 4.19
CA ASP A 147 -8.18 28.85 5.51
C ASP A 147 -8.71 27.43 5.77
N SER A 148 -7.85 26.69 6.46
CA SER A 148 -8.00 25.35 7.02
C SER A 148 -9.14 25.27 8.04
N SER A 149 -10.17 24.48 7.75
CA SER A 149 -11.07 23.94 8.79
C SER A 149 -11.53 22.52 8.44
N ASN A 150 -11.21 21.61 9.36
CA ASN A 150 -11.73 20.25 9.59
C ASN A 150 -12.74 19.70 8.58
N LYS A 151 -12.41 18.56 7.96
CA LYS A 151 -13.40 17.66 7.34
C LYS A 151 -13.31 16.28 7.97
N GLU A 152 -14.42 15.87 8.58
CA GLU A 152 -14.65 14.53 9.10
C GLU A 152 -14.51 13.52 7.96
N GLY A 153 -13.52 12.64 8.07
CA GLY A 153 -13.22 11.64 7.05
C GLY A 153 -14.27 10.52 7.04
N SER A 154 -15.09 10.51 6.01
CA SER A 154 -15.95 9.38 5.68
C SER A 154 -15.16 8.34 4.89
N SER A 155 -15.43 7.05 5.14
CA SER A 155 -14.81 5.87 4.50
C SER A 155 -14.94 5.81 2.97
N VAL A 156 -15.65 6.77 2.35
CA VAL A 156 -15.89 6.85 0.91
C VAL A 156 -15.03 7.88 0.19
N ASP A 157 -14.28 8.71 0.92
CA ASP A 157 -13.49 9.77 0.31
C ASP A 157 -12.14 9.21 -0.18
N PRO A 158 -11.80 9.38 -1.46
CA PRO A 158 -10.50 8.95 -1.97
C PRO A 158 -9.39 9.79 -1.31
N PRO A 159 -8.27 9.16 -0.91
CA PRO A 159 -7.16 9.86 -0.26
C PRO A 159 -6.62 10.96 -1.17
N VAL A 160 -6.37 12.12 -0.58
CA VAL A 160 -5.68 13.24 -1.22
C VAL A 160 -4.20 12.89 -1.22
N TRP A 161 -3.68 12.50 -2.38
CA TRP A 161 -2.25 12.47 -2.67
C TRP A 161 -1.90 13.67 -3.54
#